data_AF-A0A5R9QJ09-F1
#
_entry.id   AF-A0A5R9QJ09-F1
#
_cell.length_a   1.000
_cell.length_b   1.000
_cell.length_c   1.000
_cell.angle_alpha   90.00
_cell.angle_beta   90.00
_cell.angle_gamma   90.00
#
_symmetry.space_group_name_H-M   'P 1'
#
loop_
_entity.id
_entity.type
_entity.pdbx_description
1 polymer ?
#
loop_
_entity_poly.entity_id
_entity_poly.type
_entity_poly.pdbx_seq_one_letter_code
_entity_poly.pdbx_strand_id
1 'polypeptide(L)'
;MDFTLYQVLAFIGSFAGILIVAALGYYEGRHAQRKKVVSLRQAWNEENELWRHRLQRAQYEHNLSRLNAAQALEAITADRDAAEDTAAGLRLQLITAKQRAANAPHALREEDAEDLAAMAGKLSLAATTFAQMGAIDQATTTRALALKARNLSERYYAAQPATTQPEGAAA
;
A
#
# COMPACT_ATOMS: atom_id res chain seq x y z
N MET A 1 -107.67 -16.46 -10.64
CA MET A 1 -106.84 -17.01 -9.55
C MET A 1 -106.62 -15.85 -8.61
N ASP A 2 -107.44 -15.76 -7.56
CA ASP A 2 -107.39 -14.63 -6.65
C ASP A 2 -106.34 -14.91 -5.58
N PHE A 3 -105.31 -14.05 -5.53
CA PHE A 3 -104.27 -14.16 -4.51
C PHE A 3 -104.88 -13.92 -3.13
N THR A 4 -104.66 -14.86 -2.22
CA THR A 4 -105.12 -14.70 -0.83
C THR A 4 -104.22 -13.68 -0.12
N LEU A 5 -104.81 -12.81 0.69
CA LEU A 5 -104.12 -11.70 1.39
C LEU A 5 -102.83 -12.16 2.12
N TYR A 6 -102.84 -13.38 2.68
CA TYR A 6 -101.69 -13.98 3.35
C TYR A 6 -100.51 -14.28 2.41
N GLN A 7 -100.76 -14.67 1.16
CA GLN A 7 -99.71 -14.89 0.16
C GLN A 7 -99.01 -13.59 -0.23
N VAL A 8 -99.76 -12.48 -0.33
CA VAL A 8 -99.20 -11.15 -0.61
C VAL A 8 -98.34 -10.66 0.56
N LEU A 9 -98.82 -10.80 1.81
CA LEU A 9 -98.06 -10.44 3.01
C LEU A 9 -96.78 -11.26 3.16
N ALA A 10 -96.84 -12.57 2.91
CA ALA A 10 -95.67 -13.45 2.93
C ALA A 10 -94.63 -13.07 1.86
N PHE A 11 -95.09 -12.69 0.66
CA PHE A 11 -94.21 -12.26 -0.43
C PHE A 11 -93.47 -10.95 -0.08
N ILE A 12 -94.18 -9.97 0.50
CA ILE A 12 -93.59 -8.71 0.96
C ILE A 12 -92.58 -8.96 2.08
N GLY A 13 -92.92 -9.81 3.06
CA GLY A 13 -92.02 -10.17 4.16
C GLY A 13 -90.75 -10.88 3.68
N SER A 14 -90.88 -11.80 2.73
CA SER A 14 -89.74 -12.49 2.11
C SER A 14 -88.82 -11.52 1.35
N PHE A 15 -89.41 -10.63 0.54
CA PHE A 15 -88.65 -9.59 -0.17
C PHE A 15 -87.91 -8.64 0.79
N ALA A 16 -88.58 -8.22 1.88
CA ALA A 16 -87.98 -7.40 2.91
C ALA A 16 -86.81 -8.12 3.60
N GLY A 17 -86.96 -9.40 3.92
CA GLY A 17 -85.90 -10.22 4.51
C GLY A 17 -84.66 -10.34 3.61
N ILE A 18 -84.86 -10.61 2.32
CA ILE A 18 -83.77 -10.70 1.33
C ILE A 18 -83.05 -9.35 1.20
N LEU A 19 -83.78 -8.25 1.16
CA LEU A 19 -83.20 -6.90 1.09
C LEU A 19 -82.34 -6.57 2.32
N ILE A 20 -82.75 -6.97 3.51
CA ILE A 20 -81.98 -6.76 4.75
C ILE A 20 -80.67 -7.55 4.71
N VAL A 21 -80.71 -8.82 4.30
CA VAL A 21 -79.50 -9.65 4.18
C VAL A 21 -78.55 -9.11 3.11
N ALA A 22 -79.08 -8.66 1.98
CA ALA A 22 -78.29 -8.03 0.92
C ALA A 22 -77.64 -6.71 1.39
N ALA A 23 -78.38 -5.89 2.15
CA ALA A 23 -77.88 -4.64 2.70
C ALA A 23 -76.75 -4.87 3.73
N LEU A 24 -76.91 -5.88 4.60
CA LEU A 24 -75.87 -6.29 5.57
C LEU A 24 -74.61 -6.78 4.85
N GLY A 25 -74.77 -7.69 3.88
CA GLY A 25 -73.62 -8.20 3.10
C GLY A 25 -72.89 -7.11 2.32
N TYR A 26 -73.63 -6.14 1.75
CA TYR A 26 -73.04 -4.98 1.08
C TYR A 26 -72.27 -4.08 2.05
N TYR A 27 -72.84 -3.81 3.23
CA TYR A 27 -72.21 -2.99 4.26
C TYR A 27 -70.92 -3.62 4.81
N GLU A 28 -70.96 -4.92 5.12
CA GLU A 28 -69.79 -5.67 5.57
C GLU A 28 -68.70 -5.75 4.50
N GLY A 29 -69.09 -6.00 3.24
CA GLY A 29 -68.17 -6.02 2.09
C GLY A 29 -67.44 -4.69 1.92
N ARG A 30 -68.14 -3.55 2.04
CA ARG A 30 -67.54 -2.22 1.93
C ARG A 30 -66.58 -1.92 3.07
N HIS A 31 -66.90 -2.36 4.30
CA HIS A 31 -66.00 -2.24 5.45
C HIS A 31 -64.76 -3.11 5.32
N ALA A 32 -64.90 -4.35 4.85
CA ALA A 32 -63.79 -5.24 4.59
C ALA A 32 -62.84 -4.67 3.52
N GLN A 33 -63.38 -4.08 2.44
CA GLN A 33 -62.57 -3.41 1.41
C GLN A 33 -61.81 -2.20 1.98
N ARG A 34 -62.47 -1.35 2.79
CA ARG A 34 -61.79 -0.21 3.43
C ARG A 34 -60.64 -0.66 4.33
N LYS A 35 -60.84 -1.70 5.15
CA LYS A 35 -59.77 -2.27 5.99
C LYS A 35 -58.61 -2.80 5.15
N LYS A 36 -58.88 -3.53 4.07
CA LYS A 36 -57.83 -4.04 3.15
C LYS A 36 -57.04 -2.91 2.49
N VAL A 37 -57.70 -1.84 2.04
CA VAL A 37 -57.01 -0.70 1.43
C VAL A 37 -56.13 0.02 2.45
N VAL A 38 -56.60 0.17 3.70
CA VAL A 38 -55.79 0.78 4.77
C VAL A 38 -54.58 -0.09 5.11
N SER A 39 -54.75 -1.41 5.25
CA SER A 39 -53.63 -2.31 5.56
C SER A 39 -52.62 -2.39 4.41
N LEU A 40 -53.07 -2.40 3.15
CA LEU A 40 -52.18 -2.37 1.98
C LEU A 40 -51.39 -1.07 1.92
N ARG A 41 -52.03 0.06 2.22
CA ARG A 41 -51.35 1.36 2.27
C ARG A 41 -50.32 1.42 3.39
N GLN A 42 -50.63 0.85 4.56
CA GLN A 42 -49.68 0.76 5.67
C GLN A 42 -48.47 -0.10 5.30
N ALA A 43 -48.68 -1.30 4.77
CA ALA A 43 -47.60 -2.17 4.31
C ALA A 43 -46.72 -1.49 3.25
N TRP A 44 -47.33 -0.78 2.29
CA TRP A 44 -46.59 -0.05 1.27
C TRP A 44 -45.78 1.12 1.82
N ASN A 45 -46.30 1.82 2.84
CA ASN A 45 -45.57 2.88 3.52
C ASN A 45 -44.39 2.31 4.32
N GLU A 46 -44.59 1.21 5.04
CA GLU A 46 -43.55 0.53 5.81
C GLU A 46 -42.41 0.04 4.89
N GLU A 47 -42.76 -0.59 3.77
CA GLU A 47 -41.77 -0.99 2.76
C GLU A 47 -41.00 0.21 2.21
N ASN A 48 -41.69 1.30 1.87
CA ASN A 48 -41.04 2.53 1.39
C ASN A 48 -40.10 3.14 2.44
N GLU A 49 -40.46 3.13 3.72
CA GLU A 49 -39.59 3.59 4.80
C GLU A 49 -38.35 2.71 4.94
N LEU A 50 -38.50 1.38 4.87
CA LEU A 50 -37.37 0.45 4.87
C LEU A 50 -36.43 0.70 3.68
N TRP A 51 -36.97 0.94 2.49
CA TRP A 51 -36.17 1.28 1.30
C TRP A 51 -35.43 2.60 1.47
N ARG A 52 -36.07 3.63 2.04
CA ARG A 52 -35.41 4.91 2.33
C ARG A 52 -34.25 4.74 3.31
N HIS A 53 -34.45 3.98 4.38
CA HIS A 53 -33.38 3.71 5.35
C HIS A 53 -32.23 2.93 4.74
N ARG A 54 -32.50 1.92 3.90
CA ARG A 54 -31.46 1.18 3.17
C ARG A 54 -30.69 2.08 2.21
N LEU A 55 -31.37 2.96 1.48
CA LEU A 55 -30.74 3.90 0.57
C LEU A 55 -29.83 4.88 1.32
N GLN A 56 -30.31 5.47 2.42
CA GLN A 56 -29.53 6.38 3.26
C GLN A 56 -28.30 5.68 3.82
N ARG A 57 -28.44 4.44 4.29
CA ARG A 57 -27.32 3.65 4.80
C ARG A 57 -26.29 3.36 3.72
N ALA A 58 -26.73 2.94 2.53
CA ALA A 58 -25.83 2.70 1.40
C ALA A 58 -25.08 3.97 0.97
N GLN A 59 -25.77 5.12 0.95
CA GLN A 59 -25.13 6.42 0.67
C GLN A 59 -24.09 6.78 1.74
N TYR A 60 -24.41 6.57 3.01
CA TYR A 60 -23.49 6.81 4.11
C TYR A 60 -22.26 5.91 4.03
N GLU A 61 -22.44 4.60 3.83
CA GLU A 61 -21.35 3.63 3.71
C GLU A 61 -20.45 3.94 2.50
N HIS A 62 -21.05 4.33 1.37
CA HIS A 62 -20.31 4.76 0.19
C HIS A 62 -19.49 6.03 0.44
N ASN A 63 -20.07 7.04 1.12
CA ASN A 63 -19.36 8.26 1.45
C ASN A 63 -18.21 8.00 2.44
N LEU A 64 -18.43 7.14 3.43
CA LEU A 64 -17.39 6.72 4.37
C LEU A 64 -16.24 6.00 3.64
N SER A 65 -16.56 5.09 2.73
CA SER A 65 -15.56 4.40 1.90
C SER A 65 -14.73 5.39 1.07
N ARG A 66 -15.37 6.39 0.45
CA ARG A 66 -14.67 7.44 -0.31
C ARG A 66 -13.75 8.28 0.57
N LEU A 67 -14.19 8.64 1.77
CA LEU A 67 -13.37 9.40 2.72
C LEU A 67 -12.15 8.59 3.18
N ASN A 68 -12.35 7.32 3.52
CA ASN A 68 -11.26 6.41 3.90
C ASN A 68 -10.26 6.23 2.74
N ALA A 69 -10.75 6.08 1.51
CA ALA A 69 -9.89 5.98 0.32
C ALA A 69 -9.09 7.27 0.10
N ALA A 70 -9.69 8.44 0.31
CA ALA A 70 -8.98 9.72 0.20
C ALA A 70 -7.89 9.87 1.27
N GLN A 71 -8.18 9.50 2.52
CA GLN A 71 -7.19 9.51 3.61
C GLN A 71 -6.05 8.52 3.37
N ALA A 72 -6.35 7.34 2.82
CA ALA A 72 -5.33 6.37 2.45
C ALA A 72 -4.40 6.91 1.35
N LEU A 73 -4.96 7.59 0.35
CA LEU A 73 -4.16 8.23 -0.69
C LEU A 73 -3.27 9.34 -0.12
N GLU A 74 -3.80 10.17 0.77
CA GLU A 74 -3.04 11.24 1.44
C GLU A 74 -1.86 10.67 2.24
N ALA A 75 -2.07 9.59 3.00
CA ALA A 75 -1.02 8.90 3.73
C ALA A 75 0.06 8.35 2.80
N ILE A 76 -0.33 7.69 1.70
CA ILE A 76 0.62 7.16 0.71
C ILE A 76 1.44 8.28 0.06
N THR A 77 0.81 9.42 -0.24
CA THR A 77 1.55 10.57 -0.79
C THR A 77 2.52 11.16 0.22
N ALA A 78 2.14 11.27 1.50
CA ALA A 78 3.02 11.78 2.54
C ALA A 78 4.23 10.85 2.76
N ASP A 79 4.02 9.53 2.76
CA ASP A 79 5.10 8.55 2.87
C ASP A 79 6.05 8.61 1.68
N ARG A 80 5.50 8.81 0.48
CA ARG A 80 6.29 8.99 -0.74
C ARG A 80 7.15 10.25 -0.67
N ASP A 81 6.58 11.39 -0.28
CA ASP A 81 7.29 12.65 -0.20
C ASP A 81 8.42 12.56 0.84
N ALA A 82 8.17 11.94 2.00
CA ALA A 82 9.20 11.67 3.00
C ALA A 82 10.33 10.77 2.45
N ALA A 83 9.99 9.74 1.66
CA ALA A 83 10.99 8.90 1.02
C ALA A 83 11.81 9.67 -0.03
N GLU A 84 11.18 10.54 -0.83
CA GLU A 84 11.87 11.39 -1.79
C GLU A 84 12.83 12.38 -1.09
N ASP A 85 12.41 12.99 0.02
CA ASP A 85 13.25 13.87 0.84
C ASP A 85 14.47 13.14 1.42
N THR A 86 14.27 11.94 1.98
CA THR A 86 15.39 11.13 2.49
C THR A 86 16.36 10.73 1.37
N ALA A 87 15.85 10.37 0.19
CA ALA A 87 16.67 10.04 -0.97
C ALA A 87 17.46 11.25 -1.48
N ALA A 88 16.85 12.44 -1.50
CA ALA A 88 17.53 13.69 -1.84
C ALA A 88 18.65 14.01 -0.84
N GLY A 89 18.39 13.85 0.46
CA GLY A 89 19.39 14.00 1.52
C GLY A 89 20.58 13.05 1.36
N LEU A 90 20.31 11.77 1.12
CA LEU A 90 21.34 10.75 0.89
C LEU A 90 22.16 11.03 -0.38
N ARG A 91 21.52 11.50 -1.46
CA ARG A 91 22.23 11.92 -2.67
C ARG A 91 23.19 13.08 -2.41
N LEU A 92 22.77 14.09 -1.66
CA LEU A 92 23.63 15.22 -1.29
C LEU A 92 24.81 14.76 -0.42
N GLN A 93 24.59 13.85 0.52
CA GLN A 93 25.67 13.27 1.33
C GLN A 93 26.66 12.48 0.46
N LEU A 94 26.18 11.68 -0.49
CA LEU A 94 27.03 10.96 -1.44
C LEU A 94 27.87 11.90 -2.32
N ILE A 95 27.27 12.95 -2.87
CA ILE A 95 27.99 13.95 -3.68
C ILE A 95 29.07 14.62 -2.83
N THR A 96 28.72 15.03 -1.61
CA THR A 96 29.66 15.66 -0.68
C THR A 96 30.80 14.72 -0.29
N ALA A 97 30.50 13.44 -0.03
CA ALA A 97 31.51 12.42 0.27
C ALA A 97 32.44 12.17 -0.92
N LYS A 98 31.89 12.08 -2.15
CA LYS A 98 32.67 11.95 -3.39
C LYS A 98 33.59 13.16 -3.61
N GLN A 99 33.09 14.38 -3.40
CA GLN A 99 33.89 15.60 -3.52
C GLN A 99 35.00 15.65 -2.47
N ARG A 100 34.72 15.27 -1.22
CA ARG A 100 35.75 15.17 -0.17
C ARG A 100 36.80 14.11 -0.48
N ALA A 101 36.40 12.97 -1.04
CA ALA A 101 37.33 11.94 -1.49
C ALA A 101 38.20 12.41 -2.67
N ALA A 102 37.60 13.11 -3.65
CA ALA A 102 38.31 13.64 -4.80
C ALA A 102 39.30 14.76 -4.42
N ASN A 103 38.95 15.59 -3.43
CA ASN A 103 39.78 16.69 -2.95
C ASN A 103 40.71 16.29 -1.80
N ALA A 104 40.79 15.01 -1.43
CA ALA A 104 41.70 14.55 -0.39
C ALA A 104 43.14 14.60 -0.92
N PRO A 105 44.04 15.44 -0.35
CA PRO A 105 45.43 15.58 -0.81
C PRO A 105 46.30 14.33 -0.54
N HIS A 106 45.71 13.24 -0.07
CA HIS A 106 46.39 12.00 0.35
C HIS A 106 45.74 10.74 -0.22
N ALA A 107 44.89 10.85 -1.24
CA ALA A 107 44.48 9.67 -1.98
C ALA A 107 45.72 9.10 -2.69
N LEU A 108 46.13 7.88 -2.32
CA LEU A 108 47.17 7.14 -3.05
C LEU A 108 46.79 7.16 -4.54
N ARG A 109 47.70 7.63 -5.38
CA ARG A 109 47.56 7.52 -6.84
C ARG A 109 48.01 6.13 -7.28
N GLU A 110 47.68 5.79 -8.52
CA GLU A 110 48.14 4.55 -9.14
C GLU A 110 49.67 4.50 -9.20
N GLU A 111 50.32 5.62 -9.56
CA GLU A 111 51.78 5.78 -9.53
C GLU A 111 52.37 5.48 -8.12
N ASP A 112 51.73 5.97 -7.05
CA ASP A 112 52.18 5.72 -5.68
C ASP A 112 52.09 4.22 -5.32
N ALA A 113 51.07 3.52 -5.82
CA ALA A 113 50.87 2.09 -5.58
C ALA A 113 51.89 1.23 -6.36
N GLU A 114 52.22 1.62 -7.59
CA GLU A 114 53.28 0.98 -8.39
C GLU A 114 54.66 1.19 -7.74
N ASP A 115 54.95 2.41 -7.28
CA ASP A 115 56.18 2.74 -6.58
C ASP A 115 56.29 1.94 -5.27
N LEU A 116 55.20 1.77 -4.52
CA LEU A 116 55.19 0.93 -3.31
C LEU A 116 55.45 -0.55 -3.63
N ALA A 117 54.90 -1.08 -4.72
CA ALA A 117 55.18 -2.45 -5.16
C ALA A 117 56.65 -2.62 -5.58
N ALA A 118 57.20 -1.64 -6.30
CA ALA A 118 58.61 -1.63 -6.69
C ALA A 118 59.54 -1.49 -5.47
N MET A 119 59.20 -0.66 -4.50
CA MET A 119 59.92 -0.53 -3.22
C MET A 119 59.87 -1.83 -2.43
N ALA A 120 58.72 -2.53 -2.39
CA ALA A 120 58.60 -3.83 -1.73
C ALA A 120 59.55 -4.86 -2.36
N GLY A 121 59.65 -4.91 -3.69
CA GLY A 121 60.60 -5.77 -4.41
C GLY A 121 62.06 -5.48 -4.05
N LYS A 122 62.45 -4.20 -4.06
CA LYS A 122 63.81 -3.77 -3.69
C LYS A 122 64.14 -4.04 -2.23
N LEU A 123 63.20 -3.81 -1.32
CA LEU A 123 63.37 -4.08 0.12
C LEU A 123 63.46 -5.58 0.40
N SER A 124 62.72 -6.41 -0.34
CA SER A 124 62.84 -7.87 -0.24
C SER A 124 64.20 -8.36 -0.72
N LEU A 125 64.73 -7.80 -1.82
CA LEU A 125 66.07 -8.11 -2.30
C LEU A 125 67.14 -7.67 -1.27
N ALA A 126 67.00 -6.45 -0.73
CA ALA A 126 67.87 -5.95 0.33
C ALA A 126 67.84 -6.83 1.58
N ALA A 127 66.67 -7.34 1.97
CA ALA A 127 66.54 -8.28 3.09
C ALA A 127 67.35 -9.56 2.85
N THR A 128 67.30 -10.10 1.63
CA THR A 128 68.06 -11.30 1.27
C THR A 128 69.58 -11.05 1.26
N THR A 129 70.03 -9.89 0.78
CA THR A 129 71.46 -9.55 0.77
C THR A 129 71.98 -9.28 2.19
N PHE A 130 71.24 -8.57 3.03
CA PHE A 130 71.60 -8.37 4.44
C PHE A 130 71.68 -9.70 5.20
N ALA A 131 70.76 -10.63 4.94
CA ALA A 131 70.80 -11.95 5.55
C ALA A 131 72.07 -12.73 5.15
N GLN A 132 72.48 -12.66 3.88
CA GLN A 132 73.70 -13.30 3.37
C GLN A 132 74.99 -12.67 3.93
N MET A 133 74.96 -11.37 4.26
CA MET A 133 76.08 -10.66 4.87
C MET A 133 76.15 -10.83 6.41
N GLY A 134 75.27 -11.62 7.02
CA GLY A 134 75.20 -11.80 8.48
C GLY A 134 74.57 -10.63 9.25
N ALA A 135 73.98 -9.66 8.54
CA ALA A 135 73.35 -8.47 9.09
C ALA A 135 71.86 -8.76 9.39
N ILE A 136 71.61 -9.59 10.41
CA ILE A 136 70.29 -10.20 10.69
C ILE A 136 69.22 -9.14 11.04
N ASP A 137 69.60 -8.09 11.78
CA ASP A 137 68.67 -7.01 12.18
C ASP A 137 68.26 -6.14 10.98
N GLN A 138 69.19 -5.83 10.07
CA GLN A 138 68.83 -5.14 8.82
C GLN A 138 67.97 -6.02 7.92
N ALA A 139 68.22 -7.34 7.90
CA ALA A 139 67.43 -8.29 7.11
C ALA A 139 65.99 -8.41 7.59
N THR A 140 65.76 -8.47 8.91
CA THR A 140 64.41 -8.57 9.49
C THR A 140 63.61 -7.28 9.31
N THR A 141 64.23 -6.12 9.54
CA THR A 141 63.59 -4.81 9.38
C THR A 141 63.22 -4.52 7.91
N THR A 142 64.11 -4.78 6.97
CA THR A 142 63.82 -4.62 5.52
C THR A 142 62.74 -5.58 5.04
N ARG A 143 62.69 -6.81 5.55
CA ARG A 143 61.61 -7.77 5.24
C ARG A 143 60.25 -7.30 5.78
N ALA A 144 60.22 -6.75 6.98
CA ALA A 144 59.01 -6.18 7.56
C ALA A 144 58.51 -4.95 6.78
N LEU A 145 59.42 -4.09 6.32
CA LEU A 145 59.10 -2.94 5.47
C LEU A 145 58.59 -3.37 4.09
N ALA A 146 59.21 -4.39 3.49
CA ALA A 146 58.75 -4.96 2.22
C ALA A 146 57.30 -5.47 2.30
N LEU A 147 56.97 -6.20 3.38
CA LEU A 147 55.61 -6.69 3.61
C LEU A 147 54.61 -5.54 3.81
N LYS A 148 54.97 -4.50 4.55
CA LYS A 148 54.11 -3.33 4.75
C LYS A 148 53.85 -2.56 3.45
N ALA A 149 54.90 -2.34 2.65
CA ALA A 149 54.78 -1.67 1.36
C ALA A 149 53.87 -2.44 0.39
N ARG A 150 54.04 -3.77 0.32
CA ARG A 150 53.19 -4.66 -0.48
C ARG A 150 51.73 -4.67 -0.02
N ASN A 151 51.50 -4.71 1.29
CA ASN A 151 50.13 -4.67 1.83
C ASN A 151 49.44 -3.33 1.53
N LEU A 152 50.18 -2.22 1.49
CA LEU A 152 49.62 -0.92 1.10
C LEU A 152 49.27 -0.86 -0.38
N SER A 153 50.11 -1.40 -1.27
CA SER A 153 49.81 -1.46 -2.70
C SER A 153 48.62 -2.38 -2.99
N GLU A 154 48.55 -3.56 -2.37
CA GLU A 154 47.43 -4.50 -2.55
C GLU A 154 46.10 -3.91 -2.04
N ARG A 155 46.10 -3.16 -0.94
CA ARG A 155 44.91 -2.45 -0.44
C ARG A 155 44.42 -1.35 -1.39
N TYR A 156 45.32 -0.69 -2.10
CA TYR A 156 44.94 0.28 -3.12
C TYR A 156 44.16 -0.39 -4.27
N TYR A 157 44.71 -1.46 -4.84
CA TYR A 157 44.05 -2.20 -5.93
C TYR A 157 42.74 -2.88 -5.47
N ALA A 158 42.67 -3.36 -4.22
CA ALA A 158 41.44 -3.92 -3.66
C ALA A 158 40.36 -2.87 -3.36
N ALA A 159 40.73 -1.60 -3.18
CA ALA A 159 39.80 -0.49 -2.94
C ALA A 159 39.28 0.16 -4.23
N GLN A 160 39.85 -0.18 -5.39
CA GLN A 160 39.30 0.28 -6.66
C GLN A 160 37.92 -0.37 -6.88
N PRO A 161 36.88 0.41 -7.22
CA PRO A 161 35.59 -0.17 -7.57
C PRO A 161 35.78 -1.10 -8.77
N ALA A 162 35.18 -2.28 -8.74
CA ALA A 162 35.17 -3.22 -9.85
C ALA A 162 34.44 -2.60 -11.05
N THR A 163 35.15 -1.79 -11.85
CA THR A 163 34.64 -1.19 -13.08
C THR A 163 34.66 -2.22 -14.20
N THR A 164 33.91 -3.31 -14.03
CA THR A 164 33.52 -4.23 -15.11
C THR A 164 32.16 -4.84 -14.78
N GLN A 165 31.13 -4.01 -14.80
CA GLN A 165 29.79 -4.48 -15.16
C GLN A 165 29.35 -3.61 -16.34
N PRO A 166 29.23 -4.17 -17.56
CA PRO A 166 28.68 -3.42 -18.68
C PRO A 166 27.23 -3.06 -18.34
N GLU A 167 26.97 -1.76 -18.23
CA GLU A 167 25.63 -1.19 -18.26
C GLU A 167 24.99 -1.53 -19.62
N GLY A 168 24.30 -2.67 -19.68
CA GLY A 168 23.79 -3.17 -20.95
C GLY A 168 23.07 -4.51 -20.84
N ALA A 169 22.21 -4.68 -19.84
CA ALA A 169 21.23 -5.77 -19.81
C ALA A 169 20.07 -5.42 -18.86
N ALA A 170 19.35 -4.34 -19.16
CA ALA A 170 17.99 -4.18 -18.66
C ALA A 170 17.05 -4.48 -19.83
N ALA A 171 16.30 -5.57 -19.68
CA ALA A 171 15.21 -6.03 -20.54
C ALA A 171 14.02 -5.05 -20.53
#